data_AF-A0A3C0J3X7-F1
#
_entry.id   AF-A0A3C0J3X7-F1
#
_cell.length_a   1.000
_cell.length_b   1.000
_cell.length_c   1.000
_cell.angle_alpha   90.00
_cell.angle_beta   90.00
_cell.angle_gamma   90.00
#
_symmetry.space_group_name_H-M   'P 1'
#
loop_
_entity.id
_entity.type
_entity.pdbx_description
1 polymer ?
#
loop_
_entity_poly.entity_id
_entity_poly.type
_entity_poly.pdbx_seq_one_letter_code
_entity_poly.pdbx_strand_id
1 'polypeptide(L)'
;MLSKIGITVGKGNKLELDEEALKKADISSFKTLFTGHNSFADKVSMKANSIFNAAARTSGTYKSNGTYNNALSELVSKKVDEEV
;
A
#
# COMPACT_ATOMS: atom_id res chain seq x y z
N MET A 1 -12.46 16.32 -0.94
CA MET A 1 -11.17 16.41 -1.67
C MET A 1 -11.34 15.93 -3.09
N LEU A 2 -11.71 14.66 -3.32
CA LEU A 2 -12.10 14.13 -4.64
C LEU A 2 -13.41 14.72 -5.17
N SER A 3 -14.37 14.99 -4.28
CA SER A 3 -15.67 15.58 -4.66
C SER A 3 -15.55 16.94 -5.34
N LYS A 4 -14.45 17.68 -5.10
CA LYS A 4 -14.20 18.99 -5.72
C LYS A 4 -13.92 18.89 -7.23
N ILE A 5 -13.52 17.71 -7.70
CA ILE A 5 -13.26 17.44 -9.12
C ILE A 5 -14.33 16.51 -9.71
N GLY A 6 -15.52 16.42 -9.11
CA GLY A 6 -16.58 15.56 -9.63
C GLY A 6 -16.39 14.07 -9.38
N ILE A 7 -15.49 13.66 -8.47
CA ILE A 7 -15.31 12.24 -8.09
C ILE A 7 -15.85 12.00 -6.69
N THR A 8 -16.77 11.05 -6.53
CA THR A 8 -17.34 10.70 -5.21
C THR A 8 -17.20 9.20 -4.93
N VAL A 9 -17.35 8.83 -3.65
CA VAL A 9 -17.37 7.42 -3.24
C VAL A 9 -18.82 7.02 -3.06
N GLY A 10 -19.31 6.23 -4.00
CA GLY A 10 -20.68 5.73 -4.06
C GLY A 10 -20.86 4.42 -3.29
N LYS A 11 -21.96 3.74 -3.61
CA LYS A 11 -22.33 2.49 -2.93
C LYS A 11 -21.28 1.40 -3.17
N GLY A 12 -20.91 0.69 -2.10
CA GLY A 12 -19.92 -0.37 -2.17
C GLY A 12 -18.49 0.13 -2.39
N ASN A 13 -18.18 1.36 -1.96
CA ASN A 13 -16.85 1.98 -2.07
C ASN A 13 -16.34 2.14 -3.52
N LYS A 14 -17.26 2.18 -4.49
CA LYS A 14 -16.91 2.45 -5.89
C LYS A 14 -16.78 3.94 -6.13
N LEU A 15 -15.91 4.31 -7.05
CA LEU A 15 -15.81 5.69 -7.50
C LEU A 15 -16.91 5.98 -8.50
N GLU A 16 -17.66 7.06 -8.25
CA GLU A 16 -18.69 7.59 -9.14
C GLU A 16 -18.23 8.94 -9.68
N LEU A 17 -18.53 9.20 -10.94
CA LEU A 17 -18.06 10.36 -11.69
C LEU A 17 -19.25 11.23 -12.10
N ASP A 18 -19.21 12.49 -11.70
CA ASP A 18 -20.05 13.54 -12.26
C ASP A 18 -19.26 14.23 -13.38
N GLU A 19 -19.60 13.91 -14.63
CA GLU A 19 -18.90 14.44 -15.81
C GLU A 19 -18.97 15.97 -15.92
N GLU A 20 -20.09 16.57 -15.55
CA GLU A 20 -20.29 18.01 -15.65
C GLU A 20 -19.44 18.75 -14.62
N ALA A 21 -19.40 18.23 -13.39
CA ALA A 21 -18.53 18.75 -12.34
C ALA A 21 -17.04 18.51 -12.68
N LEU A 22 -16.68 17.37 -13.24
CA LEU A 22 -15.31 17.05 -13.65
C LEU A 22 -14.79 18.01 -14.73
N LYS A 23 -15.58 18.29 -15.76
CA LYS A 23 -15.21 19.20 -16.86
C LYS A 23 -15.07 20.65 -16.40
N LYS A 24 -15.87 21.07 -15.41
CA LYS A 24 -15.85 22.43 -14.84
C LYS A 24 -14.77 22.61 -13.77
N ALA A 25 -14.24 21.52 -13.24
CA ALA A 25 -13.24 21.59 -12.19
C ALA A 25 -11.91 22.15 -12.71
N ASP A 26 -11.25 22.93 -11.85
CA ASP A 26 -10.01 23.61 -12.22
C ASP A 26 -8.82 22.64 -12.33
N ILE A 27 -7.99 22.82 -13.36
CA ILE A 27 -6.82 21.96 -13.64
C ILE A 27 -5.83 21.95 -12.47
N SER A 28 -5.68 23.07 -11.73
CA SER A 28 -4.80 23.09 -10.56
C SER A 28 -5.29 22.15 -9.46
N SER A 29 -6.61 21.97 -9.31
CA SER A 29 -7.19 21.02 -8.36
C SER A 29 -6.79 19.59 -8.69
N PHE A 30 -6.80 19.22 -9.98
CA PHE A 30 -6.31 17.91 -10.43
C PHE A 30 -4.82 17.74 -10.13
N LYS A 31 -4.01 18.76 -10.42
CA LYS A 31 -2.57 18.72 -10.11
C LYS A 31 -2.34 18.54 -8.62
N THR A 32 -2.97 19.30 -7.74
CA THR A 32 -2.81 19.15 -6.29
C THR A 32 -3.25 17.77 -5.78
N LEU A 33 -4.28 17.17 -6.39
CA LEU A 33 -4.80 15.87 -5.97
C LEU A 33 -3.97 14.70 -6.47
N PHE A 34 -3.56 14.71 -7.74
CA PHE A 34 -2.93 13.57 -8.39
C PHE A 34 -1.43 13.71 -8.63
N THR A 35 -0.88 14.90 -8.43
CA THR A 35 0.54 15.17 -8.69
C THR A 35 1.18 15.89 -7.51
N GLY A 36 2.50 15.71 -7.36
CA GLY A 36 3.27 16.33 -6.30
C GLY A 36 3.29 15.55 -4.98
N HIS A 37 4.19 15.98 -4.11
CA HIS A 37 4.46 15.34 -2.82
C HIS A 37 3.26 15.51 -1.87
N ASN A 38 2.92 14.43 -1.16
CA ASN A 38 1.81 14.39 -0.19
C ASN A 38 0.42 14.61 -0.83
N SER A 39 0.33 14.53 -2.16
CA SER A 39 -0.92 14.50 -2.90
C SER A 39 -1.72 13.23 -2.57
N PHE A 40 -2.98 13.17 -3.01
CA PHE A 40 -3.81 11.99 -2.77
C PHE A 40 -3.22 10.74 -3.44
N ALA A 41 -2.80 10.85 -4.70
CA ALA A 41 -2.18 9.74 -5.42
C ALA A 41 -0.86 9.28 -4.78
N ASP A 42 -0.04 10.22 -4.30
CA ASP A 42 1.21 9.92 -3.59
C ASP A 42 0.94 9.12 -2.30
N LYS A 43 -0.01 9.57 -1.48
CA LYS A 43 -0.41 8.85 -0.24
C LYS A 43 -0.92 7.45 -0.51
N VAL A 44 -1.74 7.26 -1.55
CA VAL A 44 -2.23 5.94 -1.96
C VAL A 44 -1.05 5.05 -2.39
N SER A 45 -0.11 5.59 -3.16
CA SER A 45 1.09 4.88 -3.61
C SER A 45 1.99 4.49 -2.44
N MET A 46 2.23 5.40 -1.49
CA MET A 46 2.97 5.12 -0.26
C MET A 46 2.32 4.00 0.56
N LYS A 47 0.99 4.03 0.72
CA LYS A 47 0.26 2.99 1.45
C LYS A 47 0.34 1.65 0.72
N ALA A 48 0.15 1.64 -0.60
CA ALA A 48 0.28 0.42 -1.40
C ALA A 48 1.68 -0.18 -1.30
N ASN A 49 2.72 0.66 -1.37
CA ASN A 49 4.11 0.22 -1.20
C ASN A 49 4.38 -0.32 0.21
N SER A 50 3.83 0.31 1.26
CA SER A 50 3.91 -0.19 2.63
C SER A 50 3.28 -1.58 2.77
N ILE A 51 2.11 -1.81 2.16
CA ILE A 51 1.44 -3.12 2.15
C ILE A 51 2.29 -4.14 1.38
N PHE A 52 2.77 -3.78 0.19
CA PHE A 52 3.65 -4.63 -0.61
C PHE A 52 4.90 -5.06 0.16
N ASN A 53 5.58 -4.13 0.82
CA ASN A 53 6.77 -4.43 1.61
C ASN A 53 6.46 -5.31 2.83
N ALA A 54 5.34 -5.10 3.51
CA ALA A 54 4.92 -5.94 4.62
C ALA A 54 4.63 -7.38 4.17
N ALA A 55 3.96 -7.55 3.03
CA ALA A 55 3.72 -8.85 2.42
C ALA A 55 5.03 -9.52 1.97
N ALA A 56 5.93 -8.77 1.32
CA ALA A 56 7.24 -9.28 0.90
C ALA A 56 8.13 -9.70 2.07
N ARG A 57 7.98 -9.08 3.25
CA ARG A 57 8.72 -9.46 4.47
C ARG A 57 8.14 -10.67 5.18
N THR A 58 6.86 -10.98 4.98
CA THR A 58 6.22 -12.17 5.56
C THR A 58 6.85 -13.47 5.07
N SER A 59 7.43 -13.51 3.87
CA SER A 59 8.16 -14.68 3.36
C SER A 59 9.57 -14.86 3.96
N GLY A 60 10.05 -13.89 4.76
CA GLY A 60 11.41 -13.90 5.29
C GLY A 60 11.60 -14.72 6.57
N THR A 61 10.56 -14.94 7.37
CA THR A 61 10.68 -15.63 8.67
C THR A 61 10.22 -17.09 8.58
N TYR A 62 9.13 -17.36 7.86
CA TYR A 62 8.53 -18.69 7.75
C TYR A 62 8.32 -19.09 6.28
N LYS A 63 8.58 -20.35 5.96
CA LYS A 63 8.21 -20.99 4.69
C LYS A 63 6.69 -21.22 4.65
N SER A 64 6.14 -21.53 3.46
CA SER A 64 4.68 -21.74 3.33
C SER A 64 4.14 -22.94 4.12
N ASN A 65 5.02 -23.83 4.59
CA ASN A 65 4.69 -24.95 5.47
C ASN A 65 4.81 -24.61 6.97
N GLY A 66 4.99 -23.35 7.34
CA GLY A 66 5.07 -22.88 8.73
C GLY A 66 6.42 -23.11 9.42
N THR A 67 7.41 -23.71 8.75
CA THR A 67 8.77 -23.85 9.30
C THR A 67 9.59 -22.58 9.09
N TYR A 68 10.61 -22.33 9.93
CA TYR A 68 11.52 -21.21 9.75
C TYR A 68 12.25 -21.29 8.40
N ASN A 69 12.59 -20.13 7.82
CA ASN A 69 13.44 -20.11 6.63
C ASN A 69 14.84 -20.68 6.94
N ASN A 70 15.58 -21.15 5.92
CA ASN A 70 16.85 -21.87 6.15
C ASN A 70 17.86 -21.04 6.97
N ALA A 71 18.00 -19.75 6.67
CA ALA A 71 18.94 -18.87 7.36
C ALA A 71 18.62 -18.72 8.86
N LEU A 72 17.33 -18.63 9.23
CA LEU A 72 16.93 -18.53 10.63
C LEU A 72 16.96 -19.90 11.32
N SER A 73 16.62 -20.97 10.60
CA SER A 73 16.69 -22.35 11.12
C SER A 73 18.14 -22.74 11.46
N GLU A 74 19.12 -22.35 10.64
CA GLU A 74 20.54 -22.56 10.91
C GLU A 74 21.04 -21.75 12.12
N LEU A 75 20.57 -20.51 12.28
CA LEU A 75 20.93 -19.67 13.43
C LEU A 75 20.38 -20.24 14.75
N VAL A 76 19.12 -20.68 14.74
CA VAL A 76 18.46 -21.27 15.92
C VAL A 76 19.10 -22.62 16.27
N SER A 77 19.41 -23.46 15.28
CA SER A 77 20.09 -24.75 15.51
C SER A 77 21.47 -24.54 16.13
N LYS A 78 22.27 -23.61 15.62
CA LYS A 78 23.60 -23.31 16.17
C LYS A 78 23.56 -22.82 17.62
N LYS A 79 22.54 -22.02 17.98
CA LYS A 79 22.35 -21.55 19.36
C LYS A 79 21.99 -22.67 20.33
N VAL A 80 21.23 -23.66 19.88
CA VAL A 80 20.84 -24.82 20.70
C VAL A 80 22.02 -25.77 20.91
N ASP A 81 22.86 -25.97 19.89
CA ASP A 81 24.03 -26.85 19.98
C ASP A 81 25.20 -26.25 20.79
N GLU A 82 25.25 -24.92 20.98
CA GLU A 82 26.26 -24.26 21.82
C GLU A 82 25.93 -24.27 23.33
N GLU A 83 24.69 -24.61 23.72
CA GLU A 83 24.20 -24.52 25.10
C GLU A 83 24.15 -25.87 25.85
N VAL A 84 24.90 -26.89 25.39
CA VAL A 84 24.97 -28.24 26.00
C VAL A 84 26.33 -28.50 26.65
#